data_AF-A0A1F9KJ15-F1
#
_entry.id   AF-A0A1F9KJ15-F1
#
_cell.length_a   1.000
_cell.length_b   1.000
_cell.length_c   1.000
_cell.angle_alpha   90.00
_cell.angle_beta   90.00
_cell.angle_gamma   90.00
#
_symmetry.space_group_name_H-M   'P 1'
#
loop_
_entity.id
_entity.type
_entity.pdbx_description
1 polymer ?
#
loop_
_entity_poly.entity_id
_entity_poly.type
_entity_poly.pdbx_seq_one_letter_code
_entity_poly.pdbx_strand_id
1 'polypeptide(L)'
;MGAASGKLDALVFMIGIVIGILGFAEIYPAIYDFVWSGDMGMQTLPRLFGLSPWVVAILIAGMALGLFWLAAVAERKFGRSSPS
;
A
#
# COMPACT_ATOMS: atom_id res chain seq x y z
N MET A 1 -16.38 -17.55 25.60
CA MET A 1 -17.17 -16.31 25.42
C MET A 1 -16.81 -15.65 24.10
N GLY A 2 -17.30 -16.14 22.94
CA GLY A 2 -16.74 -15.67 21.66
C GLY A 2 -17.58 -15.83 20.39
N ALA A 3 -18.80 -16.40 20.43
CA ALA A 3 -19.60 -16.57 19.20
C ALA A 3 -20.57 -15.41 18.92
N ALA A 4 -20.92 -14.62 19.93
CA ALA A 4 -21.80 -13.46 19.77
C ALA A 4 -21.06 -12.14 19.50
N SER A 5 -19.75 -12.09 19.77
CA SER A 5 -18.94 -10.87 19.63
C SER A 5 -18.70 -10.50 18.17
N GLY A 6 -18.44 -11.46 17.27
CA GLY A 6 -18.05 -11.14 15.88
C GLY A 6 -19.11 -10.35 15.10
N LYS A 7 -20.39 -10.60 15.35
CA LYS A 7 -21.51 -9.88 14.72
C LYS A 7 -21.76 -8.50 15.34
N LEU A 8 -21.58 -8.36 16.66
CA LEU A 8 -21.70 -7.05 17.31
C LEU A 8 -20.50 -6.16 17.01
N ASP A 9 -19.30 -6.73 16.99
CA ASP A 9 -18.05 -6.07 16.62
C ASP A 9 -18.10 -5.56 15.17
N ALA A 10 -18.56 -6.40 14.23
CA ALA A 10 -18.79 -5.99 12.85
C ALA A 10 -19.82 -4.85 12.73
N LEU A 11 -20.89 -4.86 13.54
CA LEU A 11 -21.90 -3.80 13.53
C LEU A 11 -21.34 -2.47 14.04
N VAL A 12 -20.58 -2.49 15.14
CA VAL A 12 -19.91 -1.30 15.68
C VAL A 12 -18.89 -0.77 14.68
N PHE A 13 -18.11 -1.64 14.04
CA PHE A 13 -17.17 -1.26 12.99
C PHE A 13 -17.87 -0.59 11.81
N MET A 14 -18.98 -1.17 11.33
CA MET A 14 -19.75 -0.61 10.21
C MET A 14 -20.33 0.76 10.55
N ILE A 15 -20.91 0.91 11.75
CA ILE A 15 -21.43 2.21 12.21
C ILE A 15 -20.29 3.22 12.34
N GLY A 16 -19.13 2.80 12.87
CA GLY A 16 -17.93 3.63 12.97
C GLY A 16 -17.44 4.13 11.61
N ILE A 17 -17.43 3.26 10.59
CA ILE A 17 -17.12 3.66 9.21
C ILE A 17 -18.11 4.70 8.70
N VAL A 18 -19.41 4.46 8.86
CA VAL A 18 -20.44 5.38 8.37
C VAL A 18 -20.30 6.75 9.03
N ILE A 19 -20.17 6.79 10.36
CA ILE A 19 -19.96 8.04 11.10
C ILE A 19 -18.66 8.72 10.67
N GLY A 20 -17.58 7.95 10.50
CA GLY A 20 -16.29 8.47 10.05
C GLY A 20 -16.36 9.10 8.66
N ILE A 21 -17.04 8.46 7.70
CA ILE A 21 -17.24 8.97 6.35
C ILE A 21 -18.06 10.27 6.39
N LEU A 22 -19.17 10.29 7.12
CA LEU A 22 -20.04 11.47 7.21
C LEU A 22 -19.34 12.63 7.91
N GLY A 23 -18.64 12.37 9.01
CA GLY A 23 -17.86 13.39 9.71
C GLY A 23 -16.70 13.92 8.86
N PHE A 24 -16.00 13.04 8.14
CA PHE A 24 -14.96 13.45 7.20
C PHE A 24 -15.53 14.29 6.06
N ALA A 25 -16.71 13.96 5.52
CA ALA A 25 -17.32 14.72 4.42
C ALA A 25 -17.59 16.19 4.80
N GLU A 26 -17.94 16.47 6.05
CA GLU A 26 -18.14 17.83 6.55
C GLU A 26 -16.82 18.57 6.83
N ILE A 27 -15.80 17.86 7.31
CA ILE A 27 -14.47 18.43 7.59
C ILE A 27 -13.68 18.65 6.30
N TYR A 28 -13.87 17.79 5.30
CA TYR A 28 -13.20 17.80 4.01
C TYR A 28 -13.15 19.18 3.33
N PRO A 29 -14.25 19.95 3.19
CA PRO A 29 -14.20 21.28 2.61
C PRO A 29 -13.29 22.24 3.38
N ALA A 30 -13.20 22.12 4.70
CA ALA A 30 -12.33 22.97 5.52
C ALA A 30 -10.84 22.62 5.37
N ILE A 31 -10.53 21.38 5.01
CA ILE A 31 -9.15 20.91 4.77
C ILE A 31 -8.84 20.71 3.29
N TYR A 32 -9.74 21.11 2.38
CA TYR A 32 -9.64 20.81 0.96
C TYR A 32 -8.33 21.30 0.37
N ASP A 33 -8.01 22.57 0.59
CA ASP A 33 -6.78 23.18 0.07
C ASP A 33 -5.52 22.51 0.65
N PHE A 34 -5.58 22.03 1.89
CA PHE A 34 -4.49 21.28 2.50
C PHE A 34 -4.35 19.88 1.89
N VAL A 35 -5.47 19.16 1.71
CA VAL A 35 -5.50 17.82 1.09
C VAL A 35 -4.96 17.84 -0.35
N TRP A 36 -5.25 18.89 -1.11
CA TRP A 36 -4.80 19.05 -2.49
C TRP A 36 -3.53 19.89 -2.65
N SER A 37 -2.95 20.40 -1.56
CA SER A 37 -1.76 21.28 -1.59
C SER A 37 -0.51 20.64 -2.25
N GLY A 38 -0.46 19.31 -2.28
CA GLY A 38 0.60 18.53 -2.94
C GLY A 38 0.11 17.73 -4.15
N ASP A 39 -1.08 18.02 -4.68
CA ASP A 39 -1.61 17.26 -5.80
C ASP A 39 -0.82 17.54 -7.08
N MET A 40 -0.02 16.56 -7.48
CA MET A 40 0.70 16.59 -8.76
C MET A 40 -0.20 16.11 -9.92
N GLY A 41 -1.48 15.84 -9.66
CA GLY A 41 -2.43 15.19 -10.56
C GLY A 41 -2.21 13.68 -10.60
N MET A 42 -2.93 12.99 -11.50
CA MET A 42 -2.74 11.56 -11.75
C MET A 42 -1.40 11.29 -12.45
N GLN A 43 -0.31 11.33 -11.68
CA GLN A 43 1.04 11.05 -12.13
C GLN A 43 1.31 9.57 -11.95
N THR A 44 1.03 8.79 -12.99
CA THR A 44 1.43 7.39 -13.03
C THR A 44 2.96 7.31 -13.19
N LEU A 45 3.60 6.24 -12.68
CA LEU A 45 5.05 6.03 -12.85
C LEU A 45 5.55 6.24 -14.30
N PRO A 46 4.83 5.77 -15.35
CA PRO A 46 5.19 6.07 -16.73
C PRO A 46 5.22 7.57 -17.05
N ARG A 47 4.29 8.34 -16.50
CA ARG A 47 4.21 9.79 -16.70
C ARG A 47 5.28 10.55 -15.92
N LEU A 48 5.62 10.12 -14.71
CA LEU A 48 6.70 10.71 -13.89
C LEU A 48 8.08 10.56 -14.55
N PHE A 49 8.35 9.40 -15.13
CA PHE A 49 9.64 9.10 -15.77
C PHE A 49 9.65 9.39 -17.28
N GLY A 50 8.52 9.82 -17.87
CA GLY A 50 8.38 9.99 -19.32
C GLY A 50 8.56 8.70 -20.11
N LEU A 51 8.34 7.54 -19.49
CA LEU A 51 8.54 6.22 -20.08
C LEU A 51 7.23 5.63 -20.57
N SER A 52 7.30 4.74 -21.58
CA SER A 52 6.16 3.94 -21.97
C SER A 52 5.72 3.02 -20.82
N PRO A 53 4.41 2.78 -20.60
CA PRO A 53 3.91 1.88 -19.57
C PRO A 53 4.56 0.48 -19.60
N TRP A 54 4.85 -0.03 -20.79
CA TRP A 54 5.53 -1.32 -20.98
C TRP A 54 6.95 -1.33 -20.45
N VAL A 55 7.68 -0.22 -20.60
CA VAL A 55 9.05 -0.09 -20.09
C VAL A 55 9.04 -0.11 -18.56
N VAL A 56 8.12 0.64 -17.94
CA VAL A 56 7.96 0.64 -16.48
C VAL A 56 7.57 -0.74 -15.97
N ALA A 57 6.65 -1.43 -16.65
CA ALA A 57 6.25 -2.79 -16.28
C ALA A 57 7.44 -3.77 -16.33
N ILE A 58 8.27 -3.71 -17.37
CA ILE A 58 9.47 -4.54 -17.50
C ILE A 58 10.50 -4.21 -16.40
N LEU A 59 10.71 -2.92 -16.09
CA LEU A 59 11.63 -2.50 -15.03
C LEU A 59 11.19 -3.02 -13.66
N ILE A 60 9.91 -2.90 -13.33
CA ILE A 60 9.37 -3.39 -12.06
C ILE A 60 9.48 -4.92 -11.98
N ALA A 61 9.11 -5.63 -13.06
CA ALA A 61 9.23 -7.08 -13.12
C ALA A 61 10.70 -7.53 -13.00
N GLY A 62 11.61 -6.86 -13.70
CA GLY A 62 13.05 -7.12 -13.62
C GLY A 62 13.62 -6.86 -12.22
N MET A 63 13.20 -5.78 -11.56
CA MET A 63 13.59 -5.50 -10.17
C MET A 63 13.11 -6.59 -9.21
N ALA A 64 11.85 -7.03 -9.33
CA ALA A 64 11.30 -8.09 -8.49
C ALA A 64 12.08 -9.41 -8.67
N LEU A 65 12.37 -9.79 -9.93
CA LEU A 65 13.19 -10.97 -10.23
C LEU A 65 14.63 -10.81 -9.69
N GLY A 66 15.22 -9.63 -9.82
CA GLY A 66 16.55 -9.32 -9.31
C GLY A 66 16.62 -9.44 -7.79
N LEU A 67 15.64 -8.88 -7.07
CA LEU A 67 15.55 -8.99 -5.61
C LEU A 67 15.36 -10.44 -5.17
N PHE A 68 14.51 -11.20 -5.86
CA PHE A 68 14.30 -12.62 -5.57
C PHE A 68 15.59 -13.43 -5.78
N TRP A 69 16.32 -13.15 -6.86
CA TRP A 69 17.61 -13.80 -7.12
C TRP A 69 18.67 -13.41 -6.08
N LEU A 70 18.76 -12.13 -5.73
CA LEU A 70 19.67 -11.65 -4.68
C LEU A 70 19.36 -12.28 -3.32
N ALA A 71 18.08 -12.38 -2.95
CA ALA A 71 17.65 -13.08 -1.74
C ALA A 71 18.06 -14.56 -1.76
N ALA A 72 17.81 -15.26 -2.88
CA ALA A 72 18.20 -16.66 -3.04
C ALA A 72 19.73 -16.87 -2.97
N VAL A 73 20.52 -15.94 -3.53
CA VAL A 73 21.99 -15.99 -3.45
C VAL A 73 22.47 -15.67 -2.04
N ALA A 74 21.85 -14.70 -1.36
CA ALA A 74 22.16 -14.38 0.03
C ALA A 74 21.87 -15.58 0.95
N GLU A 75 20.73 -16.24 0.81
CA GLU A 75 20.39 -17.45 1.56
C GLU A 75 21.40 -18.58 1.32
N ARG A 76 21.85 -18.79 0.08
CA ARG A 76 22.90 -19.79 -0.22
C ARG A 76 24.26 -19.45 0.41
N LYS A 77 24.57 -18.16 0.52
CA LYS A 77 25.84 -17.67 1.06
C LYS A 77 25.84 -17.65 2.59
N PHE A 78 24.71 -17.36 3.23
CA PHE A 78 24.56 -17.25 4.69
C PHE A 78 23.95 -18.50 5.36
N GLY A 79 23.32 -19.40 4.61
CA GLY A 79 22.78 -20.67 5.11
C GLY A 79 23.82 -21.73 5.50
N ARG A 80 25.12 -21.37 5.50
CA ARG A 80 26.23 -22.23 5.94
C ARG A 80 26.79 -21.87 7.32
N SER A 81 26.21 -20.89 8.01
CA SER A 81 26.60 -20.52 9.38
C SER A 81 25.45 -20.79 10.35
N SER A 82 25.18 -22.07 10.59
CA SER A 82 24.73 -22.54 11.90
C SER A 82 25.82 -23.46 12.45
N PRO A 83 26.73 -22.94 13.28
CA PRO A 83 27.53 -23.77 14.17
C PRO A 83 26.68 -24.18 15.38
N SER A 84 26.74 -25.49 15.67
CA SER A 84 26.48 -26.22 16.94
C SER A 84 25.44 -25.67 17.92
#